data_AF-A0A7Y2URD7-F1
#
_entry.id   AF-A0A7Y2URD7-F1
#
_cell.length_a   1.000
_cell.length_b   1.000
_cell.length_c   1.000
_cell.angle_alpha   90.00
_cell.angle_beta   90.00
_cell.angle_gamma   90.00
#
_symmetry.space_group_name_H-M   'P 1'
#
loop_
_entity.id
_entity.type
_entity.pdbx_description
1 polymer ?
#
loop_
_entity_poly.entity_id
_entity_poly.type
_entity_poly.pdbx_seq_one_letter_code
_entity_poly.pdbx_strand_id
1 'polypeptide(L)' 'MSIAFVFPGQGAQTIGMGKALADAYPAAQAVFDEVD' A
#
# COMPACT_ATOMS: atom_id res chain seq x y z
N MET A 1 -23.62 11.23 5.75
CA MET A 1 -23.13 10.34 4.69
C MET A 1 -22.04 9.48 5.29
N SER A 2 -22.11 8.15 5.17
CA SER A 2 -21.11 7.24 5.74
C SER A 2 -20.24 6.65 4.63
N ILE A 3 -18.94 6.47 4.90
CA ILE A 3 -17.96 5.88 3.97
C ILE A 3 -17.40 4.62 4.65
N ALA A 4 -17.27 3.53 3.89
CA ALA A 4 -16.63 2.30 4.34
C ALA A 4 -15.44 1.98 3.43
N PHE A 5 -14.33 1.55 4.03
CA PHE A 5 -13.14 1.08 3.32
C PHE A 5 -13.12 -0.45 3.31
N VAL A 6 -12.80 -1.04 2.15
CA VAL A 6 -12.68 -2.49 1.97
C VAL A 6 -11.34 -2.78 1.34
N PHE A 7 -10.61 -3.75 1.90
CA PHE A 7 -9.27 -4.13 1.45
C PHE A 7 -9.33 -5.51 0.78
N PRO A 8 -8.90 -5.64 -0.49
CA PRO A 8 -8.95 -6.90 -1.21
C PRO A 8 -7.98 -7.93 -0.61
N GLY A 9 -8.36 -9.21 -0.72
CA GLY A 9 -7.56 -10.33 -0.27
C GLY A 9 -6.50 -10.79 -1.29
N GLN A 10 -5.99 -12.00 -1.07
CA GLN A 10 -4.97 -12.62 -1.91
C GLN A 10 -5.46 -12.81 -3.36
N GLY A 11 -4.53 -12.68 -4.32
CA GLY A 11 -4.78 -12.80 -5.76
C GLY A 11 -4.83 -11.47 -6.52
N ALA A 12 -4.91 -10.34 -5.81
CA ALA A 12 -4.89 -9.00 -6.42
C ALA A 12 -3.49 -8.42 -6.63
N GLN A 13 -2.45 -9.08 -6.11
CA GLN A 13 -1.08 -8.57 -6.15
C GLN A 13 -0.43 -8.65 -7.53
N THR A 14 0.45 -7.70 -7.82
CA THR A 14 1.30 -7.68 -9.02
C THR A 14 2.75 -7.37 -8.66
N ILE A 15 3.70 -7.75 -9.52
CA ILE A 15 5.11 -7.40 -9.34
C ILE A 15 5.26 -5.87 -9.28
N GLY A 16 5.94 -5.37 -8.25
CA GLY A 16 6.17 -3.94 -8.05
C GLY A 16 4.98 -3.15 -7.46
N MET A 17 3.90 -3.81 -7.04
CA MET A 17 2.78 -3.16 -6.36
C MET A 17 3.25 -2.36 -5.13
N GLY A 18 2.70 -1.16 -4.94
CA GLY A 18 3.05 -0.28 -3.81
C GLY A 18 4.30 0.57 -4.03
N LYS A 19 5.18 0.24 -4.98
CA LYS A 19 6.44 0.98 -5.20
C LYS A 19 6.22 2.46 -5.51
N ALA A 20 5.35 2.79 -6.46
CA ALA A 20 5.08 4.18 -6.82
C ALA A 20 4.49 4.99 -5.65
N LEU A 21 3.77 4.33 -4.73
CA LEU A 21 3.22 4.96 -3.55
C LEU A 21 4.32 5.25 -2.52
N ALA A 22 5.22 4.29 -2.28
CA ALA A 22 6.39 4.47 -1.42
C ALA A 22 7.30 5.58 -1.95
N ASP A 23 7.61 5.57 -3.25
CA ASP A 23 8.47 6.56 -3.89
C ASP A 23 7.88 8.00 -3.80
N ALA A 24 6.54 8.13 -3.77
CA ALA A 24 5.86 9.44 -3.78
C ALA A 24 5.51 9.99 -2.39
N TYR A 25 5.32 9.13 -1.39
CA TYR A 25 4.79 9.54 -0.08
C TYR A 25 5.68 9.02 1.06
N PRO A 26 6.32 9.91 1.85
CA PRO A 26 7.18 9.49 2.96
C PRO A 26 6.49 8.58 3.98
N ALA A 27 5.18 8.77 4.21
CA ALA A 27 4.41 7.92 5.12
C ALA A 27 4.26 6.48 4.59
N ALA A 28 4.16 6.30 3.26
CA ALA A 28 4.13 4.98 2.66
C ALA A 28 5.52 4.33 2.72
N GLN A 29 6.58 5.08 2.40
CA GLN A 29 7.97 4.60 2.50
C GLN A 29 8.30 4.07 3.90
N ALA A 30 7.95 4.82 4.96
CA ALA A 30 8.23 4.42 6.33
C ALA A 30 7.59 3.07 6.73
N VAL A 31 6.42 2.73 6.16
CA VAL A 31 5.77 1.44 6.41
C VAL A 31 6.53 0.29 5.76
N PHE A 32 7.08 0.49 4.56
CA PHE A 32 7.95 -0.50 3.93
C PHE A 32 9.26 -0.65 4.71
N ASP A 33 9.89 0.46 5.12
CA ASP A 33 11.15 0.45 5.87
C ASP A 33 11.04 -0.27 7.24
N GLU A 34 9.85 -0.31 7.86
CA GLU A 34 9.62 -1.01 9.14
C GLU A 34 9.66 -2.54 8.99
N VAL A 35 9.37 -3.07 7.80
CA VAL A 35 9.11 -4.51 7.58
C VAL A 35 10.04 -5.18 6.56
N ASP A 36 10.89 -4.43 5.88
CA ASP A 36 11.99 -4.94 5.05
C ASP A 36 13.06 -5.68 5.89
#